data_AF-W1XKV3-F1
#
_entry.id   AF-W1XKV3-F1
#
_cell.length_a   1.000
_cell.length_b   1.000
_cell.length_c   1.000
_cell.angle_alpha   90.00
_cell.angle_beta   90.00
_cell.angle_gamma   90.00
#
_symmetry.space_group_name_H-M   'P 1'
#
loop_
_entity.id
_entity.type
_entity.pdbx_description
1 polymer ?
#
loop_
_entity_poly.entity_id
_entity_poly.type
_entity_poly.pdbx_seq_one_letter_code
_entity_poly.pdbx_strand_id
1 'polypeptide(L)'
;IKNQIDKGEFPFSVALEDIHMNIEKRLTDDIGEAGGRLHTGRSRNDQCAVDLHMYVRKAVVEMGELIVDMQKALIETAEKYSDVIMPGYTHLQRAQPVLFGHHMMAYFSMLERDFDRLLIV
;
A
#
# COMPACT_ATOMS: atom_id res chain seq x y z
N ILE A 1 8.68 7.58 23.16
CA ILE A 1 7.82 7.95 22.01
C ILE A 1 7.27 6.75 21.24
N LYS A 2 8.03 6.03 20.39
CA LYS A 2 7.49 4.90 19.58
C LYS A 2 6.67 3.89 20.40
N ASN A 3 7.22 3.41 21.52
CA ASN A 3 6.50 2.47 22.40
C ASN A 3 5.17 3.01 22.95
N GLN A 4 5.03 4.33 23.12
CA GLN A 4 3.76 4.94 23.56
C GLN A 4 2.75 4.95 22.41
N ILE A 5 3.21 5.24 21.19
CA ILE A 5 2.35 5.19 19.99
C ILE A 5 1.85 3.76 19.76
N ASP A 6 2.75 2.78 19.80
CA ASP A 6 2.41 1.36 19.61
C ASP A 6 1.41 0.83 20.65
N LYS A 7 1.43 1.39 21.87
CA LYS A 7 0.49 1.05 22.95
C LYS A 7 -0.80 1.88 22.95
N GLY A 8 -0.93 2.87 22.04
CA GLY A 8 -2.05 3.81 22.04
C GLY A 8 -2.04 4.81 23.21
N GLU A 9 -0.91 4.96 23.89
CA GLU A 9 -0.72 5.85 25.05
C GLU A 9 -0.15 7.23 24.67
N PHE A 10 0.16 7.45 23.38
CA PHE A 10 0.71 8.72 22.92
C PHE A 10 -0.38 9.81 22.85
N PRO A 11 -0.23 10.93 23.56
CA PRO A 11 -1.26 11.97 23.64
C PRO A 11 -1.20 12.89 22.41
N PHE A 12 -1.76 12.45 21.29
CA PHE A 12 -1.87 13.30 20.09
C PHE A 12 -2.71 14.55 20.38
N SER A 13 -2.23 15.70 19.92
CA SER A 13 -2.91 16.99 20.06
C SER A 13 -3.10 17.65 18.71
N VAL A 14 -4.34 17.99 18.39
CA VAL A 14 -4.70 18.77 17.19
C VAL A 14 -4.14 20.20 17.27
N ALA A 15 -3.96 20.74 18.48
CA ALA A 15 -3.37 22.07 18.66
C ALA A 15 -1.89 22.15 18.24
N LEU A 16 -1.24 21.00 18.03
CA LEU A 16 0.11 20.92 17.45
C LEU A 16 0.09 20.77 15.93
N GLU A 17 -1.08 20.83 15.28
CA GLU A 17 -1.33 20.84 13.83
C GLU A 17 -0.98 19.54 13.09
N ASP A 18 0.23 19.02 13.24
CA ASP A 18 0.74 17.87 12.49
C ASP A 18 1.45 16.83 13.35
N ILE A 19 1.75 15.67 12.76
CA ILE A 19 2.45 14.57 13.45
C ILE A 19 3.88 14.97 13.84
N HIS A 20 4.53 15.82 13.05
CA HIS A 20 5.92 16.17 13.26
C HIS A 20 6.10 17.03 14.51
N MET A 21 5.23 18.02 14.71
CA MET A 21 5.16 18.85 15.90
C MET A 21 4.73 18.05 17.13
N ASN A 22 3.81 17.09 16.97
CA ASN A 22 3.45 16.16 18.05
C ASN A 22 4.69 15.39 18.57
N ILE A 23 5.50 14.83 17.66
CA ILE A 23 6.71 14.08 18.00
C ILE A 23 7.80 15.01 18.57
N GLU A 24 8.03 16.17 17.96
CA GLU A 24 9.07 17.12 18.36
C GLU A 24 8.78 17.74 19.74
N LYS A 25 7.52 18.12 19.99
CA LYS A 25 7.08 18.60 21.30
C LYS A 25 7.26 17.52 22.34
N ARG A 26 6.83 16.29 22.06
CA ARG A 26 6.97 15.18 23.00
C ARG A 26 8.44 14.86 23.30
N LEU A 27 9.30 14.90 22.28
CA LEU A 27 10.73 14.69 22.48
C LEU A 27 11.33 15.77 23.36
N THR A 28 10.98 17.03 23.12
CA THR A 28 11.44 18.16 23.93
C THR A 28 10.96 18.05 25.38
N ASP A 29 9.73 17.56 25.60
CA ASP A 29 9.22 17.31 26.96
C ASP A 29 9.94 16.15 27.67
N ASP A 30 10.35 15.13 26.93
CA ASP A 30 11.05 13.96 27.48
C ASP A 30 12.55 14.24 27.79
N ILE A 31 13.24 15.07 26.99
CA ILE A 31 14.71 15.27 27.09
C ILE A 31 15.19 16.74 27.15
N GLY A 32 14.27 17.70 27.26
CA GLY A 32 14.58 19.12 27.38
C GLY A 32 15.15 19.74 26.09
N GLU A 33 16.05 20.71 26.24
CA GLU A 33 16.58 21.55 25.15
C GLU A 33 17.20 20.72 23.99
N ALA A 34 17.76 19.55 24.30
CA ALA A 34 18.31 18.65 23.30
C ALA A 34 17.27 18.22 22.25
N GLY A 35 15.99 18.07 22.65
CA GLY A 35 14.90 17.69 21.75
C GLY A 35 14.59 18.76 20.70
N GLY A 36 14.64 20.04 21.09
CA GLY A 36 14.40 21.18 20.19
C GLY A 36 15.48 21.37 19.12
N ARG A 37 16.64 20.72 19.26
CA ARG A 37 17.71 20.75 18.27
C ARG A 37 17.53 19.72 17.15
N LEU A 38 16.59 18.78 17.26
CA LEU A 38 16.37 17.71 16.27
C LEU A 38 16.06 18.25 14.86
N HIS A 39 15.31 19.34 14.77
CA HIS A 39 14.87 19.93 13.51
C HIS A 39 15.84 20.99 12.96
N THR A 40 17.00 21.19 13.60
CA THR A 40 17.99 22.18 13.15
C THR A 40 18.49 21.83 11.74
N GLY A 41 18.42 22.81 10.83
CA GLY A 41 18.85 22.64 9.44
C GLY A 41 17.89 21.82 8.56
N ARG A 42 16.65 21.57 9.01
CA ARG A 42 15.62 20.85 8.26
C ARG A 42 14.38 21.73 8.10
N SER A 43 13.70 21.62 6.97
CA SER A 43 12.39 22.23 6.76
C SER A 43 11.28 21.21 6.96
N ARG A 44 10.08 21.66 7.34
CA ARG A 44 8.89 20.80 7.41
C ARG A 44 8.51 20.24 6.03
N ASN A 45 8.75 20.99 4.96
CA ASN A 45 8.47 20.58 3.59
C ASN A 45 9.29 19.35 3.18
N ASP A 46 10.61 19.41 3.38
CA ASP A 46 11.50 18.30 3.03
C ASP A 46 11.24 17.09 3.92
N GLN A 47 10.96 17.32 5.21
CA GLN A 47 10.62 16.25 6.13
C GLN A 47 9.33 15.53 5.71
N CYS A 48 8.26 16.27 5.40
CA CYS A 48 6.99 15.71 4.96
C CYS A 48 7.15 14.92 3.65
N ALA A 49 7.91 15.46 2.69
CA ALA A 49 8.19 14.78 1.43
C ALA A 49 8.92 13.45 1.63
N VAL A 50 9.94 13.40 2.50
CA VAL A 50 10.67 12.17 2.82
C VAL A 50 9.77 11.17 3.54
N ASP A 51 8.99 11.62 4.52
CA ASP A 51 8.09 10.74 5.28
C ASP A 51 7.05 10.10 4.36
N LEU A 52 6.44 10.88 3.47
CA LEU A 52 5.48 10.37 2.49
C LEU A 52 6.16 9.39 1.52
N HIS A 53 7.35 9.72 1.01
CA HIS A 53 8.08 8.83 0.11
C HIS A 53 8.40 7.49 0.78
N MET A 54 8.89 7.52 2.02
CA MET A 54 9.19 6.30 2.80
C MET A 54 7.93 5.48 3.10
N TYR A 55 6.82 6.14 3.42
CA TYR A 55 5.53 5.49 3.63
C TYR A 55 5.03 4.80 2.36
N VAL A 56 4.99 5.54 1.24
CA VAL A 56 4.53 5.01 -0.06
C VAL A 56 5.42 3.86 -0.50
N ARG A 57 6.75 3.96 -0.34
CA ARG A 57 7.67 2.85 -0.66
C ARG A 57 7.30 1.57 0.09
N LYS A 58 6.97 1.67 1.38
CA LYS A 58 6.50 0.50 2.16
C LYS A 58 5.15 -0.01 1.65
N ALA A 59 4.21 0.89 1.40
CA ALA A 59 2.87 0.52 0.93
C ALA A 59 2.89 -0.13 -0.46
N VAL A 60 3.80 0.28 -1.35
CA VAL A 60 4.01 -0.31 -2.67
C VAL A 60 4.47 -1.77 -2.57
N VAL A 61 5.38 -2.08 -1.64
CA VAL A 61 5.81 -3.47 -1.38
C VAL A 61 4.64 -4.33 -0.91
N GLU A 62 3.88 -3.85 0.07
CA GLU A 62 2.71 -4.55 0.60
C GLU A 62 1.63 -4.76 -0.49
N MET A 63 1.39 -3.75 -1.33
CA MET A 63 0.46 -3.87 -2.46
C MET A 63 0.93 -4.90 -3.50
N GLY A 64 2.24 -4.96 -3.78
CA GLY A 64 2.82 -5.96 -4.67
C GLY A 64 2.60 -7.38 -4.16
N GLU A 65 2.79 -7.61 -2.86
CA GLU A 65 2.52 -8.91 -2.21
C GLU A 65 1.05 -9.31 -2.36
N LEU A 66 0.11 -8.38 -2.13
CA LEU A 66 -1.32 -8.61 -2.30
C LEU A 66 -1.72 -8.93 -3.74
N ILE A 67 -1.12 -8.26 -4.73
CA ILE A 67 -1.35 -8.57 -6.15
C ILE A 67 -0.87 -10.00 -6.46
N VAL A 68 0.31 -10.38 -5.97
CA VAL A 68 0.85 -11.74 -6.16
C VAL A 68 -0.08 -12.79 -5.54
N ASP A 69 -0.61 -12.54 -4.35
CA ASP A 69 -1.54 -13.47 -3.71
C ASP A 69 -2.88 -13.58 -4.46
N MET A 70 -3.40 -12.47 -4.99
CA MET A 70 -4.57 -12.50 -5.87
C MET A 70 -4.30 -13.28 -7.16
N GLN A 71 -3.12 -13.10 -7.76
CA GLN A 71 -2.71 -13.84 -8.95
C GLN A 71 -2.61 -15.35 -8.70
N LYS A 72 -2.07 -15.78 -7.54
CA LYS A 72 -2.08 -17.21 -7.14
C LYS A 72 -3.50 -17.74 -7.01
N ALA A 73 -4.39 -17.00 -6.35
CA ALA A 73 -5.79 -17.40 -6.19
C ALA A 73 -6.52 -17.54 -7.55
N LEU A 74 -6.20 -16.67 -8.52
CA LEU A 74 -6.70 -16.79 -9.90
C LEU A 74 -6.17 -18.05 -10.60
N ILE A 75 -4.89 -18.38 -10.44
CA ILE A 75 -4.30 -19.60 -11.00
C ILE A 75 -4.97 -20.84 -10.39
N GLU A 76 -5.04 -20.95 -9.07
CA GLU A 76 -5.67 -22.07 -8.37
C GLU A 76 -7.13 -22.25 -8.80
N THR A 77 -7.85 -21.13 -8.97
CA THR A 77 -9.24 -21.14 -9.44
C THR A 77 -9.34 -21.57 -10.91
N ALA A 78 -8.42 -21.11 -11.77
CA ALA A 78 -8.36 -21.49 -13.18
C ALA A 78 -8.08 -22.99 -13.36
N GLU A 79 -7.14 -23.53 -12.59
CA GLU A 79 -6.79 -24.96 -12.60
C GLU A 79 -7.93 -25.82 -12.09
N LYS A 80 -8.56 -25.45 -10.96
CA LYS A 80 -9.69 -26.18 -10.38
C LYS A 80 -10.86 -26.36 -11.36
N TYR A 81 -11.05 -25.39 -12.25
CA TYR A 81 -12.16 -25.36 -13.20
C TYR A 81 -11.67 -25.32 -14.65
N SER A 82 -10.55 -25.99 -14.96
CA SER A 82 -9.89 -25.96 -16.27
C SER A 82 -10.78 -26.39 -17.44
N ASP A 83 -11.68 -27.35 -17.20
CA ASP A 83 -12.57 -27.92 -18.22
C ASP A 83 -13.95 -27.25 -18.26
N VAL A 84 -14.20 -26.26 -17.40
CA VAL A 84 -15.49 -25.55 -17.36
C VAL A 84 -15.59 -24.58 -18.52
N ILE A 85 -16.62 -24.77 -19.34
CA ILE A 85 -16.96 -23.89 -20.46
C ILE A 85 -17.99 -22.85 -20.00
N MET A 86 -17.80 -21.60 -20.40
CA MET A 86 -18.75 -20.51 -20.22
C MET A 86 -18.97 -19.73 -21.53
N PRO A 87 -20.06 -18.96 -21.68
CA PRO A 87 -20.20 -18.04 -22.80
C PRO A 87 -19.19 -16.89 -22.69
N GLY A 88 -18.40 -16.66 -23.74
CA GLY A 88 -17.69 -15.41 -23.94
C GLY A 88 -18.63 -14.32 -24.46
N TYR A 89 -18.32 -13.06 -24.16
CA TYR A 89 -19.21 -11.93 -24.46
C TYR A 89 -18.54 -10.87 -25.32
N THR A 90 -19.29 -10.33 -26.28
CA THR A 90 -18.96 -9.09 -27.00
C THR A 90 -20.22 -8.24 -27.07
N HIS A 91 -20.12 -6.93 -26.83
CA HIS A 91 -21.29 -6.05 -26.66
C HIS A 91 -22.31 -6.58 -25.64
N LEU A 92 -21.84 -7.31 -24.61
CA LEU A 92 -22.66 -8.02 -23.62
C LEU A 92 -23.61 -9.08 -24.21
N GLN A 93 -23.40 -9.51 -25.45
CA GLN A 93 -24.09 -10.63 -26.08
C GLN A 93 -23.19 -11.86 -26.11
N ARG A 94 -23.80 -13.05 -26.02
CA ARG A 94 -23.07 -14.33 -26.11
C ARG A 94 -22.43 -14.44 -27.50
N ALA A 95 -21.11 -14.57 -27.53
CA ALA A 95 -20.35 -14.64 -28.77
C ALA A 95 -19.92 -16.08 -29.08
N GLN A 96 -18.98 -16.61 -28.33
CA GLN A 96 -18.44 -17.97 -28.50
C GLN A 96 -18.16 -18.62 -27.15
N PRO A 97 -18.17 -19.95 -27.04
CA PRO A 97 -17.72 -20.64 -25.83
C PRO A 97 -16.24 -20.33 -25.52
N VAL A 98 -15.93 -20.11 -24.25
CA VAL A 98 -14.56 -19.95 -23.73
C VAL A 98 -14.37 -20.81 -22.49
N LEU A 99 -13.13 -21.12 -22.15
CA LEU A 99 -12.82 -21.76 -20.86
C LEU A 99 -12.91 -20.73 -19.74
N PHE A 100 -13.52 -21.13 -18.62
CA PHE A 100 -13.54 -20.32 -17.40
C PHE A 100 -12.11 -20.02 -16.92
N GLY A 101 -11.20 -21.00 -17.00
CA GLY A 101 -9.78 -20.78 -16.72
C GLY A 101 -9.16 -19.69 -17.59
N HIS A 102 -9.48 -19.63 -18.89
CA HIS A 102 -9.00 -18.55 -19.77
C HIS A 102 -9.52 -17.18 -19.34
N HIS A 103 -10.77 -17.10 -18.86
CA HIS A 103 -11.34 -15.87 -18.33
C HIS A 103 -10.62 -15.41 -17.05
N MET A 104 -10.25 -16.31 -16.14
CA MET A 104 -9.43 -15.98 -14.96
C MET A 104 -8.03 -15.49 -15.36
N MET A 105 -7.40 -16.15 -16.33
CA MET A 105 -6.07 -15.75 -16.80
C MET A 105 -6.07 -14.36 -17.46
N ALA A 106 -7.18 -13.91 -18.02
CA ALA A 106 -7.30 -12.54 -18.52
C ALA A 106 -7.10 -11.51 -17.39
N TYR A 107 -7.67 -11.74 -16.20
CA TYR A 107 -7.48 -10.89 -15.03
C TYR A 107 -6.10 -11.04 -14.41
N PHE A 108 -5.54 -12.26 -14.41
CA PHE A 108 -4.15 -12.48 -13.98
C PHE A 108 -3.20 -11.57 -14.77
N SER A 109 -3.32 -11.55 -16.10
CA SER A 109 -2.47 -10.73 -16.97
C SER A 109 -2.76 -9.23 -16.85
N MET A 110 -3.97 -8.84 -16.45
CA MET A 110 -4.25 -7.44 -16.11
C MET A 110 -3.48 -7.01 -14.86
N LEU A 111 -3.55 -7.82 -13.80
CA LEU A 111 -2.84 -7.59 -12.54
C LEU A 111 -1.32 -7.67 -12.69
N GLU A 112 -0.82 -8.52 -13.58
CA GLU A 112 0.62 -8.60 -13.90
C GLU A 112 1.16 -7.25 -14.38
N ARG A 113 0.42 -6.58 -15.27
CA ARG A 113 0.79 -5.23 -15.74
C ARG A 113 0.69 -4.19 -14.63
N ASP A 114 -0.22 -4.36 -13.67
CA ASP A 114 -0.32 -3.46 -12.53
C ASP A 114 0.84 -3.65 -11.56
N PHE A 115 1.27 -4.90 -11.35
CA PHE A 115 2.49 -5.22 -10.60
C PHE A 115 3.73 -4.58 -11.23
N ASP A 116 3.89 -4.68 -12.55
CA ASP A 116 5.03 -4.06 -13.26
C ASP A 116 5.07 -2.53 -13.07
N ARG A 117 3.90 -1.87 -13.01
CA ARG A 117 3.83 -0.42 -12.77
C ARG A 117 4.25 -0.05 -11.36
N LEU A 118 4.01 -0.90 -10.38
CA LEU A 118 4.45 -0.66 -8.99
C LEU A 118 5.98 -0.70 -8.86
N LEU A 119 6.68 -1.47 -9.70
CA LEU A 119 8.15 -1.55 -9.69
C LEU A 119 8.86 -0.29 -10.21
N ILE A 120 8.11 0.63 -10.84
CA ILE A 120 8.63 1.89 -11.39
C ILE A 120 8.58 3.03 -10.35
N VAL A 121 7.94 2.79 -9.20
CA VAL A 121 7.80 3.73 -8.06
C VAL A 121 8.93 3.51 -7.05
#